data_AF-A0A7V0TB61-F1
#
_entry.id   AF-A0A7V0TB61-F1
#
_cell.length_a   1.000
_cell.length_b   1.000
_cell.length_c   1.000
_cell.angle_alpha   90.00
_cell.angle_beta   90.00
_cell.angle_gamma   90.00
#
_symmetry.space_group_name_H-M   'P 1'
#
loop_
_entity.id
_entity.type
_entity.pdbx_description
1 polymer ?
#
loop_
_entity_poly.entity_id
_entity_poly.type
_entity_poly.pdbx_seq_one_letter_code
_entity_poly.pdbx_strand_id
1 'polypeptide(L)'
;MQANHAILLEKKLALYLCCMNEAEEKAQFENNYPKELRNQSLNNAIVGGEYLFEKMNFVERFLVKKIAGATESVSNLRYEEIEKVAETMNKAQVSEEFE
;
A
#
# COMPACT_ATOMS: atom_id res chain seq x y z
N MET A 1 -7.13 14.96 -7.49
CA MET A 1 -6.61 14.67 -6.13
C MET A 1 -6.05 15.93 -5.44
N GLN A 2 -6.70 17.10 -5.52
CA GLN A 2 -6.24 18.32 -4.80
C GLN A 2 -7.09 18.68 -3.59
N ALA A 3 -8.34 18.21 -3.53
CA ALA A 3 -9.17 18.39 -2.35
C ALA A 3 -8.51 17.66 -1.17
N ASN A 4 -8.26 18.39 -0.09
CA ASN A 4 -7.71 17.93 1.20
C ASN A 4 -6.19 17.76 1.28
N HIS A 5 -5.40 18.16 0.27
CA HIS A 5 -3.94 18.01 0.35
C HIS A 5 -3.33 18.74 1.55
N ALA A 6 -3.71 20.01 1.78
CA ALA A 6 -3.25 20.78 2.94
C ALA A 6 -3.67 20.14 4.28
N ILE A 7 -4.89 19.60 4.35
CA ILE A 7 -5.40 18.91 5.56
C ILE A 7 -4.57 17.65 5.84
N LEU A 8 -4.22 16.90 4.81
CA LEU A 8 -3.40 15.69 4.94
C LEU A 8 -1.97 16.00 5.41
N LEU A 9 -1.43 17.17 5.02
CA LEU A 9 -0.15 17.68 5.53
C LEU A 9 -0.21 18.13 7.00
N GLU A 10 -1.37 18.06 7.66
CA GLU A 10 -1.48 18.33 9.11
C GLU A 10 -1.74 17.04 9.90
N LYS A 11 -1.86 15.90 9.22
CA LYS A 11 -2.16 14.60 9.84
C LYS A 11 -0.91 13.74 9.95
N LYS A 12 -0.90 12.92 10.99
CA LYS A 12 0.01 11.77 11.08
C LYS A 12 -0.45 10.71 10.07
N LEU A 13 0.34 10.49 9.03
CA LEU A 13 0.05 9.55 7.96
C LEU A 13 1.06 8.41 7.94
N ALA A 14 0.59 7.21 7.62
CA ALA A 14 1.43 6.14 7.07
C ALA A 14 0.84 5.76 5.70
N LEU A 15 1.66 5.82 4.66
CA LEU A 15 1.25 5.55 3.29
C LEU A 15 1.71 4.15 2.92
N TYR A 16 0.83 3.36 2.31
CA TYR A 16 1.17 2.02 1.87
C TYR A 16 0.57 1.70 0.49
N LEU A 17 1.28 0.91 -0.31
CA LEU A 17 0.79 0.41 -1.60
C LEU A 17 0.79 -1.12 -1.61
N CYS A 18 -0.37 -1.70 -1.91
CA CYS A 18 -0.50 -3.10 -2.30
C CYS A 18 -0.32 -3.20 -3.83
N CYS A 19 0.70 -3.92 -4.28
CA CYS A 19 1.03 -4.09 -5.69
C CYS A 19 1.69 -5.45 -5.94
N MET A 20 1.34 -6.06 -7.07
CA MET A 20 1.90 -7.34 -7.55
C MET A 20 2.91 -7.17 -8.69
N ASN A 21 3.17 -5.94 -9.15
CA ASN A 21 4.19 -5.64 -10.15
C ASN A 21 5.46 -5.11 -9.49
N GLU A 22 6.30 -6.02 -8.99
CA GLU A 22 7.53 -5.68 -8.25
C GLU A 22 8.52 -4.85 -9.07
N ALA A 23 8.53 -4.98 -10.40
CA ALA A 23 9.44 -4.21 -11.26
C ALA A 23 9.11 -2.71 -11.29
N GLU A 24 7.84 -2.34 -11.07
CA GLU A 24 7.36 -0.97 -11.14
C GLU A 24 6.81 -0.45 -9.81
N GLU A 25 6.82 -1.27 -8.75
CA GLU A 25 6.15 -0.97 -7.48
C GLU A 25 6.56 0.38 -6.90
N LYS A 26 7.85 0.72 -7.00
CA LYS A 26 8.38 1.99 -6.55
C LYS A 26 7.78 3.13 -7.36
N ALA A 27 7.89 3.09 -8.68
CA ALA A 27 7.35 4.14 -9.55
C ALA A 27 5.84 4.32 -9.36
N GLN A 28 5.09 3.23 -9.18
CA GLN A 28 3.66 3.30 -8.86
C GLN A 28 3.41 3.98 -7.51
N PHE A 29 4.19 3.67 -6.48
CA PHE A 29 4.09 4.35 -5.18
C PHE A 29 4.35 5.85 -5.32
N GLU A 30 5.40 6.23 -6.04
CA GLU A 30 5.78 7.63 -6.23
C GLU A 30 4.77 8.42 -7.06
N ASN A 31 4.11 7.77 -8.02
CA ASN A 31 3.07 8.36 -8.85
C ASN A 31 1.72 8.47 -8.13
N ASN A 32 1.40 7.53 -7.23
CA ASN A 32 0.16 7.52 -6.48
C ASN A 32 0.19 8.52 -5.30
N TYR A 33 1.36 8.77 -4.72
CA TYR A 33 1.51 9.65 -3.57
C TYR A 33 2.40 10.88 -3.86
N PRO A 34 1.84 12.10 -3.76
CA PRO A 34 2.61 13.34 -3.86
C PRO A 34 3.85 13.32 -2.96
N LYS A 35 4.95 13.89 -3.47
CA LYS A 35 6.24 13.88 -2.79
C LYS A 35 6.16 14.51 -1.39
N GLU A 36 5.36 15.55 -1.24
CA GLU A 36 5.14 16.28 0.00
C GLU A 36 4.55 15.36 1.08
N LEU A 37 3.51 14.59 0.74
CA LEU A 37 2.90 13.63 1.67
C LEU A 37 3.86 12.49 2.01
N ARG A 38 4.62 11.98 1.02
CA ARG A 38 5.63 10.94 1.26
C ARG A 38 6.73 11.41 2.20
N ASN A 39 7.16 12.67 2.07
CA ASN A 39 8.20 13.22 2.94
C ASN A 39 7.71 13.43 4.38
N GLN A 40 6.43 13.75 4.56
CA GLN A 40 5.86 14.02 5.87
C GLN A 40 5.32 12.78 6.59
N SER A 41 4.91 11.75 5.84
CA SER A 41 4.38 10.52 6.42
C SER A 41 5.39 9.88 7.38
N LEU A 42 4.89 9.31 8.48
CA LEU A 42 5.65 8.56 9.47
C LEU A 42 6.26 7.28 8.89
N ASN A 43 5.60 6.69 7.89
CA ASN A 43 6.05 5.50 7.20
C ASN A 43 5.53 5.50 5.75
N ASN A 44 6.36 4.98 4.85
CA ASN A 44 6.00 4.68 3.46
C ASN A 44 6.37 3.22 3.19
N ALA A 45 5.41 2.39 2.79
CA ALA A 45 5.66 0.97 2.57
C ALA A 45 5.03 0.43 1.29
N ILE A 46 5.70 -0.54 0.68
CA ILE A 46 5.10 -1.39 -0.34
C ILE A 46 4.89 -2.75 0.32
N VAL A 47 3.63 -3.16 0.42
CA VAL A 47 3.23 -4.34 1.22
C VAL A 47 3.13 -5.62 0.38
N GLY A 48 3.64 -5.59 -0.85
CA GLY A 48 3.44 -6.67 -1.82
C GLY A 48 1.97 -6.75 -2.24
N GLY A 49 1.48 -7.95 -2.54
CA GLY A 49 0.08 -8.16 -2.89
C GLY A 49 -0.28 -9.62 -3.01
N GLU A 50 -1.48 -9.89 -3.50
CA GLU A 50 -1.92 -11.25 -3.78
C GLU A 50 -2.91 -11.33 -4.95
N TYR A 51 -2.86 -12.47 -5.64
CA TYR A 51 -3.93 -12.91 -6.52
C TYR A 51 -4.65 -14.07 -5.86
N LEU A 52 -5.92 -13.90 -5.55
CA LEU A 52 -6.77 -14.93 -4.96
C LEU A 52 -7.72 -15.50 -6.01
N PHE A 53 -7.22 -16.45 -6.81
CA PHE A 53 -7.96 -17.01 -7.95
C PHE A 53 -9.27 -17.67 -7.52
N GLU A 54 -9.30 -18.28 -6.33
CA GLU A 54 -10.49 -18.88 -5.72
C GLU A 54 -11.60 -17.86 -5.45
N LYS A 55 -11.26 -16.57 -5.32
CA LYS A 55 -12.20 -15.47 -5.12
C LYS A 55 -12.54 -14.71 -6.42
N MET A 56 -11.87 -15.02 -7.53
CA MET A 56 -12.06 -14.37 -8.83
C MET A 56 -13.06 -15.10 -9.72
N ASN A 57 -13.83 -14.33 -10.50
CA ASN A 57 -14.65 -14.89 -11.59
C ASN A 57 -13.79 -15.28 -12.81
N PHE A 58 -14.40 -15.95 -13.80
CA PHE A 58 -13.67 -16.44 -14.98
C PHE A 58 -12.98 -15.33 -15.79
N VAL A 59 -13.58 -14.15 -15.88
CA VAL A 59 -13.05 -13.01 -16.65
C VAL A 59 -11.86 -12.38 -15.93
N GLU A 60 -11.99 -12.10 -14.63
CA GLU A 60 -10.90 -11.59 -13.79
C GLU A 60 -9.71 -12.54 -13.81
N ARG A 61 -9.98 -13.85 -13.64
CA ARG A 61 -8.96 -14.89 -13.70
C ARG A 61 -8.24 -14.91 -15.04
N PHE A 62 -8.95 -14.75 -16.15
CA PHE A 62 -8.35 -14.71 -17.49
C PHE A 62 -7.46 -13.47 -17.68
N LEU A 63 -7.91 -12.30 -17.21
CA LEU A 63 -7.12 -11.07 -17.29
C LEU A 63 -5.84 -11.16 -16.46
N VAL A 64 -5.93 -11.65 -15.22
CA VAL A 64 -4.76 -11.82 -14.35
C VAL A 64 -3.77 -12.82 -14.94
N LYS A 65 -4.24 -13.96 -15.47
CA LYS A 65 -3.38 -14.90 -16.21
C LYS A 65 -2.64 -14.24 -17.36
N LYS A 66 -3.33 -13.41 -18.14
CA LYS A 66 -2.77 -12.78 -19.34
C LYS A 66 -1.78 -11.67 -19.04
N ILE A 67 -2.06 -10.86 -18.01
CA ILE A 67 -1.27 -9.66 -17.69
C ILE A 67 -0.13 -10.00 -16.73
N ALA A 68 -0.43 -10.76 -15.67
CA ALA A 68 0.50 -11.05 -14.60
C ALA A 68 1.19 -12.41 -14.74
N GLY A 69 0.77 -13.27 -15.68
CA GLY A 69 1.33 -14.61 -15.86
C GLY A 69 1.00 -15.59 -14.73
N ALA A 70 0.33 -15.15 -13.66
CA ALA A 70 -0.07 -16.00 -12.55
C ALA A 70 -1.14 -17.00 -13.01
N THR A 71 -0.95 -18.28 -12.74
CA THR A 71 -1.89 -19.35 -13.15
C THR A 71 -2.74 -19.88 -12.00
N GLU A 72 -2.36 -19.56 -10.78
CA GLU A 72 -2.96 -19.99 -9.52
C GLU A 72 -2.89 -18.85 -8.50
N SER A 73 -3.51 -19.08 -7.34
CA SER A 73 -3.46 -18.11 -6.25
C SER A 73 -2.03 -17.98 -5.73
N VAL A 74 -1.55 -16.74 -5.62
CA VAL A 74 -0.20 -16.42 -5.16
C VAL A 74 -0.29 -15.24 -4.21
N SER A 75 0.45 -15.32 -3.11
CA SER A 75 0.55 -14.24 -2.13
C SER A 75 2.02 -13.90 -1.95
N ASN A 76 2.36 -12.66 -2.30
CA ASN A 76 3.66 -12.05 -2.05
C ASN A 76 3.51 -10.92 -1.02
N LEU A 77 2.52 -11.01 -0.13
CA LEU A 77 2.32 -10.04 0.94
C LEU A 77 3.55 -9.99 1.83
N ARG A 78 4.09 -8.78 2.01
CA ARG A 78 5.25 -8.51 2.86
C ARG A 78 4.74 -8.19 4.27
N TYR A 79 4.39 -9.23 5.03
CA TYR A 79 3.80 -9.09 6.37
C TYR A 79 4.63 -8.24 7.32
N GLU A 80 5.97 -8.31 7.23
CA GLU A 80 6.86 -7.45 8.02
C GLU A 80 6.62 -5.96 7.74
N GLU A 81 6.38 -5.57 6.48
CA GLU A 81 6.09 -4.18 6.11
C GLU A 81 4.69 -3.75 6.58
N ILE A 82 3.71 -4.67 6.51
CA ILE A 82 2.36 -4.44 7.04
C ILE A 82 2.41 -4.19 8.55
N GLU A 83 3.14 -5.03 9.28
CA GLU A 83 3.31 -4.91 10.73
C GLU A 83 4.02 -3.59 11.09
N LYS A 84 5.09 -3.23 10.38
CA LYS A 84 5.78 -1.94 10.57
C LYS A 84 4.86 -0.73 10.36
N VAL A 85 4.01 -0.75 9.33
CA VAL A 85 3.01 0.31 9.09
C VAL A 85 2.04 0.40 10.27
N ALA A 86 1.46 -0.73 10.67
CA ALA A 86 0.48 -0.79 11.75
C ALA A 86 1.07 -0.33 13.09
N GLU A 87 2.26 -0.83 13.45
CA GLU A 87 2.96 -0.43 14.66
C GLU A 87 3.28 1.07 14.68
N THR A 88 3.73 1.62 13.55
CA THR A 88 4.07 3.05 13.44
C THR A 88 2.83 3.90 13.74
N MET A 89 1.68 3.53 13.18
CA MET A 89 0.43 4.25 13.41
C MET A 89 -0.09 4.08 14.85
N ASN A 90 0.00 2.89 15.42
CA ASN A 90 -0.42 2.65 16.81
C ASN A 90 0.42 3.48 17.79
N LYS A 91 1.76 3.50 17.62
CA LYS A 91 2.66 4.30 18.46
C LYS A 91 2.37 5.80 18.35
N ALA A 92 2.02 6.26 17.15
CA ALA A 92 1.66 7.65 16.89
C ALA A 92 0.36 8.09 17.57
N GLN A 93 -0.62 7.20 17.73
CA GLN A 93 -1.87 7.45 18.46
C GLN A 93 -1.64 7.52 19.98
N VAL A 94 -0.84 6.60 20.54
CA VAL A 94 -0.56 6.56 21.98
C VAL A 94 0.14 7.85 22.45
N SER A 95 0.99 8.47 21.62
CA SER A 95 1.66 9.74 21.97
C SER A 95 0.71 10.93 22.17
N GLU A 96 -0.52 10.89 21.66
CA GLU A 96 -1.52 11.97 21.81
C GLU A 96 -2.39 11.84 23.06
N GLU A 97 -2.40 10.69 23.74
CA GLU A 97 -3.21 10.47 24.96
C GLU A 97 -2.50 10.88 26.26
N PHE A 98 -1.23 11.28 26.19
CA PHE A 98 -0.40 11.68 27.34
C PHE A 98 0.04 13.16 27.31
N GLU A 99 -0.49 13.97 26.38
CA GLU A 99 -0.42 15.44 26.37
C GLU A 99 -1.80 16.05 26.63
#